data_AF-A0A7C0ZA56-F1
#
_entry.id   AF-A0A7C0ZA56-F1
#
_cell.length_a   1.000
_cell.length_b   1.000
_cell.length_c   1.000
_cell.angle_alpha   90.00
_cell.angle_beta   90.00
_cell.angle_gamma   90.00
#
_symmetry.space_group_name_H-M   'P 1'
#
loop_
_entity.id
_entity.type
_entity.pdbx_description
1 polymer ?
#
loop_
_entity_poly.entity_id
_entity_poly.type
_entity_poly.pdbx_seq_one_letter_code
_entity_poly.pdbx_strand_id
1 'polypeptide(L)' 'GYKNKRILEVGCGVGIDLVRFAQNGAIVTGVDLAPQSITLAKKNFEHHGLSGDLRVMNG' A
#
# COMPACT_ATOMS: atom_id res chain seq x y z
N GLY A 1 -5.34 -14.24 10.34
CA GLY A 1 -4.18 -14.09 9.44
C GLY A 1 -4.64 -13.49 8.11
N TYR A 2 -3.78 -12.73 7.42
CA TYR A 2 -4.13 -12.00 6.20
C TYR A 2 -3.58 -12.63 4.91
N LYS A 3 -2.89 -13.77 5.02
CA LYS A 3 -2.33 -14.49 3.88
C LYS A 3 -3.38 -14.72 2.79
N ASN A 4 -3.05 -14.34 1.56
CA ASN A 4 -3.88 -14.41 0.35
C ASN A 4 -5.19 -13.62 0.39
N LYS A 5 -5.42 -12.78 1.41
CA LYS A 5 -6.56 -11.85 1.42
C LYS A 5 -6.22 -10.64 0.56
N ARG A 6 -7.23 -10.12 -0.16
CA ARG A 6 -7.13 -8.88 -0.92
C ARG A 6 -7.57 -7.73 -0.04
N ILE A 7 -6.73 -6.71 0.11
CA ILE A 7 -6.99 -5.53 0.93
C ILE A 7 -6.88 -4.30 0.05
N LEU A 8 -7.92 -3.46 0.10
CA LEU A 8 -7.91 -2.12 -0.46
C LEU A 8 -7.91 -1.12 0.70
N GLU A 9 -6.98 -0.19 0.67
CA GLU A 9 -6.96 0.96 1.57
C GLU A 9 -7.15 2.25 0.77
N VAL A 10 -8.22 2.99 1.08
CA VAL A 10 -8.54 4.28 0.47
C VAL A 10 -8.05 5.38 1.40
N GLY A 11 -7.26 6.32 0.87
CA GLY A 11 -6.51 7.27 1.69
C GLY A 11 -5.34 6.59 2.40
N CYS A 12 -4.58 5.77 1.68
CA CYS A 12 -3.53 4.93 2.28
C CYS A 12 -2.30 5.70 2.78
N GLY A 13 -2.20 7.01 2.52
CA GLY A 13 -1.07 7.84 2.91
C GLY A 13 0.25 7.24 2.46
N VAL A 14 1.20 7.10 3.40
CA VAL A 14 2.52 6.51 3.16
C VAL A 14 2.55 4.96 3.27
N GLY A 15 1.38 4.32 3.35
CA GLY A 15 1.21 2.87 3.24
C GLY A 15 1.66 2.05 4.45
N ILE A 16 1.61 2.60 5.67
CA ILE A 16 2.05 1.90 6.90
C ILE A 16 1.24 0.62 7.14
N ASP A 17 -0.09 0.71 7.09
CA ASP A 17 -0.95 -0.44 7.31
C ASP A 17 -0.83 -1.46 6.17
N LEU A 18 -0.76 -0.99 4.91
CA LEU A 18 -0.51 -1.87 3.76
C LEU A 18 0.80 -2.65 3.87
N VAL A 19 1.89 -2.03 4.34
CA VAL A 19 3.17 -2.73 4.60
C VAL A 19 2.94 -3.86 5.60
N ARG A 20 2.26 -3.57 6.72
CA ARG A 20 1.97 -4.57 7.75
C ARG A 20 1.12 -5.73 7.19
N PHE A 21 0.13 -5.42 6.36
CA PHE A 21 -0.70 -6.44 5.71
C PHE A 21 0.11 -7.28 4.70
N ALA A 22 0.92 -6.65 3.87
CA ALA A 22 1.76 -7.32 2.88
C ALA A 22 2.80 -8.25 3.53
N GLN A 23 3.43 -7.82 4.63
CA GLN A 23 4.34 -8.68 5.43
C GLN A 23 3.64 -9.95 5.96
N ASN A 24 2.33 -9.88 6.17
CA ASN A 24 1.50 -11.01 6.60
C ASN A 24 0.89 -11.79 5.43
N GLY A 25 1.38 -11.57 4.21
CA GLY A 25 1.01 -12.29 2.99
C GLY A 25 -0.28 -11.80 2.33
N ALA A 26 -0.79 -10.63 2.66
CA ALA A 26 -1.92 -10.04 1.96
C ALA A 26 -1.51 -9.54 0.57
N ILE A 27 -2.48 -9.51 -0.34
CA ILE A 27 -2.36 -8.87 -1.65
C ILE A 27 -2.98 -7.48 -1.50
N VAL A 28 -2.15 -6.45 -1.55
CA VAL A 28 -2.54 -5.09 -1.15
C VAL A 28 -2.67 -4.15 -2.34
N THR A 29 -3.69 -3.30 -2.26
CA THR A 29 -3.89 -2.14 -3.14
C THR A 29 -4.08 -0.91 -2.27
N GLY A 30 -3.36 0.16 -2.57
CA GLY A 30 -3.45 1.45 -1.90
C GLY A 30 -3.77 2.56 -2.88
N VAL A 31 -4.73 3.41 -2.52
CA VAL A 31 -5.02 4.63 -3.26
C VAL A 31 -5.00 5.83 -2.33
N ASP A 32 -4.46 6.94 -2.81
CA ASP A 32 -4.42 8.22 -2.09
C ASP A 32 -4.51 9.38 -3.07
N LEU A 33 -5.19 10.46 -2.68
CA LEU A 33 -5.36 11.64 -3.53
C LEU A 33 -4.04 12.41 -3.71
N ALA A 34 -3.15 12.36 -2.73
CA ALA A 34 -1.87 13.08 -2.78
C ALA A 34 -0.79 12.25 -3.52
N PRO A 35 -0.27 12.71 -4.67
CA PRO A 35 0.79 12.01 -5.38
C PRO A 35 2.07 11.81 -4.56
N GLN A 36 2.36 12.74 -3.64
CA GLN A 36 3.48 12.68 -2.72
C GLN A 36 3.33 11.50 -1.75
N SER A 37 2.12 11.24 -1.25
CA SER A 37 1.82 10.09 -0.39
C SER A 37 2.14 8.78 -1.11
N ILE A 38 1.67 8.62 -2.35
CA ILE A 38 1.96 7.41 -3.16
C ILE A 38 3.45 7.26 -3.46
N THR A 39 4.16 8.36 -3.68
CA THR A 39 5.62 8.32 -3.87
C THR A 39 6.33 7.81 -2.62
N LEU A 40 5.94 8.29 -1.43
CA LEU A 40 6.48 7.80 -0.15
C LEU A 40 6.06 6.36 0.13
N ALA A 41 4.82 5.98 -0.16
CA ALA A 41 4.33 4.62 0.01
C ALA A 41 5.13 3.63 -0.85
N LYS A 42 5.44 3.97 -2.10
CA LYS A 42 6.29 3.14 -2.98
C LYS A 42 7.69 2.95 -2.41
N LYS A 43 8.32 4.04 -1.94
CA LYS A 43 9.64 3.97 -1.26
C LYS A 43 9.58 3.11 0.01
N ASN A 44 8.49 3.23 0.77
CA ASN A 44 8.28 2.43 1.98
C ASN A 44 8.16 0.93 1.64
N PHE A 45 7.46 0.58 0.56
CA PHE A 45 7.39 -0.79 0.06
C PHE A 45 8.74 -1.31 -0.42
N GLU A 46 9.49 -0.51 -1.18
CA GLU A 46 10.83 -0.84 -1.67
C GLU A 46 11.79 -1.11 -0.49
N HIS A 47 11.80 -0.23 0.51
CA HIS A 47 12.62 -0.39 1.72
C HIS A 47 12.35 -1.70 2.47
N HIS A 48 11.11 -2.17 2.46
CA HIS A 48 10.72 -3.43 3.09
C HIS A 48 10.81 -4.66 2.16
N GLY A 49 11.21 -4.48 0.89
CA GLY A 49 11.23 -5.55 -0.11
C GLY A 49 9.84 -6.11 -0.43
N LEU A 50 8.80 -5.28 -0.36
CA LEU A 50 7.40 -5.69 -0.54
C LEU A 50 6.87 -5.27 -1.91
N SER A 51 5.81 -5.95 -2.35
CA SER A 51 5.05 -5.60 -3.55
C SER A 51 3.63 -5.20 -3.19
N GLY A 52 3.12 -4.18 -3.86
CA GLY A 52 1.76 -3.67 -3.68
C GLY A 52 1.35 -2.80 -4.87
N ASP A 53 0.04 -2.74 -5.12
CA ASP A 53 -0.51 -1.89 -6.17
C ASP A 53 -0.86 -0.51 -5.61
N LEU A 54 0.01 0.47 -5.82
CA LEU A 54 -0.08 1.80 -5.20
C LEU A 54 -0.32 2.88 -6.27
N ARG A 55 -1.49 3.51 -6.23
CA ARG A 55 -1.99 4.42 -7.28
C ARG A 55 -2.46 5.75 -6.72
N VAL A 56 -2.28 6.82 -7.50
CA VAL A 56 -2.91 8.10 -7.19
C VAL A 56 -4.40 8.01 -7.52
N MET A 57 -5.26 8.46 -6.60
CA MET A 57 -6.70 8.52 -6.79
C MET A 57 -7.07 9.68 -7.72
N ASN A 58 -8.09 9.49 -8.57
CA ASN A 58 -8.53 10.46 -9.57
C ASN A 58 -9.87 11.15 -9.26
N GLY A 59 -10.46 10.90 -8.08
CA GLY A 59 -11.81 11.37 -7.73
C GLY A 59 -12.87 10.39 -8.16
#